data_AF-A0A969F5B4-F1
#
_entry.id   AF-A0A969F5B4-F1
#
_cell.length_a   1.000
_cell.length_b   1.000
_cell.length_c   1.000
_cell.angle_alpha   90.00
_cell.angle_beta   90.00
_cell.angle_gamma   90.00
#
_symmetry.space_group_name_H-M   'P 1'
#
loop_
_entity.id
_entity.type
_entity.pdbx_description
1 polymer ?
#
loop_
_entity_poly.entity_id
_entity_poly.type
_entity_poly.pdbx_seq_one_letter_code
_entity_poly.pdbx_strand_id
1 'polypeptide(L)'
;MRGMDEQDPLQDTAQGLSQSPSQSPSQGSFHFDAGPELETEPIIWVDSPSRRPSGCWTAVAIILVFSLLGTSLSGVFWLLSTREKASAAPPTAVPLLIPSAAPLTQNEEIEETAVPILAPTADPAALNRIAYIDNEGQVVTISPDGSNAHLLTDGQAIFQFPAWSPDGHQIATIGSSNLGGAVFVMSDNSTGSDPQPLYLSRRAAPFYLYWSPDSQTVSFLASDNDGMALYLAPADGTADSHKRTTGGPFYWQWTADSQQLLIHSGFAGPGARLELIT
;
A
#
# COMPACT_ATOMS: atom_id res chain seq x y z
N MET A 1 -61.46 12.63 -67.93
CA MET A 1 -62.70 12.79 -67.15
C MET A 1 -62.30 12.92 -65.69
N ARG A 2 -62.69 14.05 -65.07
CA ARG A 2 -62.71 14.42 -63.62
C ARG A 2 -61.45 14.12 -62.79
N GLY A 3 -60.73 15.06 -62.17
CA GLY A 3 -60.98 16.49 -61.92
C GLY A 3 -60.65 16.81 -60.45
N MET A 4 -59.70 17.75 -60.26
CA MET A 4 -59.60 18.81 -59.24
C MET A 4 -59.59 18.44 -57.73
N ASP A 5 -58.52 18.79 -57.01
CA ASP A 5 -58.31 20.04 -56.18
C ASP A 5 -58.97 19.87 -54.79
N GLU A 6 -58.54 20.39 -53.64
CA GLU A 6 -57.45 21.22 -53.12
C GLU A 6 -57.84 21.43 -51.62
N GLN A 7 -56.94 21.96 -50.80
CA GLN A 7 -57.20 22.75 -49.57
C GLN A 7 -57.21 22.07 -48.18
N ASP A 8 -56.17 22.47 -47.41
CA ASP A 8 -56.17 22.76 -45.97
C ASP A 8 -56.98 24.05 -45.71
N PRO A 9 -57.67 24.23 -44.55
CA PRO A 9 -57.15 25.24 -43.61
C PRO A 9 -57.51 25.10 -42.10
N LEU A 10 -56.60 25.67 -41.28
CA LEU A 10 -56.77 26.56 -40.12
C LEU A 10 -57.74 26.25 -38.95
N GLN A 11 -57.12 26.22 -37.76
CA GLN A 11 -57.40 26.94 -36.50
C GLN A 11 -58.80 26.99 -35.84
N ASP A 12 -58.70 26.92 -34.50
CA ASP A 12 -59.54 27.53 -33.46
C ASP A 12 -60.81 26.77 -33.03
N THR A 13 -60.90 26.38 -31.76
CA THR A 13 -61.72 27.06 -30.72
C THR A 13 -61.68 26.26 -29.41
N ALA A 14 -61.87 27.01 -28.32
CA ALA A 14 -61.59 26.70 -26.94
C ALA A 14 -62.66 25.89 -26.16
N GLN A 15 -62.24 25.54 -24.93
CA GLN A 15 -63.02 25.36 -23.68
C GLN A 15 -63.77 24.05 -23.42
N GLY A 16 -63.33 23.37 -22.36
CA GLY A 16 -64.08 22.32 -21.66
C GLY A 16 -63.45 22.03 -20.29
N LEU A 17 -64.09 22.54 -19.25
CA LEU A 17 -63.70 22.54 -17.84
C LEU A 17 -63.57 21.13 -17.22
N SER A 18 -62.57 20.92 -16.36
CA SER A 18 -62.76 20.23 -15.08
C SER A 18 -61.62 20.55 -14.13
N GLN A 19 -61.97 21.22 -13.03
CA GLN A 19 -61.10 21.48 -11.90
C GLN A 19 -61.05 20.25 -10.98
N SER A 20 -59.87 19.96 -10.44
CA SER A 20 -59.74 19.45 -9.06
C SER A 20 -58.33 19.71 -8.51
N PRO A 21 -58.20 19.86 -7.18
CA PRO A 21 -57.29 20.84 -6.60
C PRO A 21 -55.96 20.27 -6.12
N SER A 22 -54.97 21.15 -6.09
CA SER A 22 -53.71 21.02 -5.37
C SER A 22 -53.96 20.83 -3.87
N GLN A 23 -53.53 19.71 -3.32
CA GLN A 23 -53.32 19.52 -1.88
C GLN A 23 -51.83 19.65 -1.59
N SER A 24 -51.46 20.76 -0.95
CA SER A 24 -50.18 20.96 -0.28
C SER A 24 -50.09 20.01 0.94
N PRO A 25 -48.93 19.43 1.27
CA PRO A 25 -48.78 18.71 2.52
C PRO A 25 -48.81 19.70 3.69
N SER A 26 -49.75 19.48 4.59
CA SER A 26 -49.90 20.16 5.86
C SER A 26 -48.70 19.93 6.77
N GLN A 27 -48.32 21.00 7.49
CA GLN A 27 -47.39 20.93 8.61
C GLN A 27 -47.96 19.98 9.68
N GLY A 28 -47.22 18.92 9.98
CA GLY A 28 -47.49 18.05 11.12
C GLY A 28 -47.09 18.76 12.41
N SER A 29 -48.09 19.27 13.13
CA SER A 29 -47.96 19.74 14.50
C SER A 29 -47.75 18.53 15.42
N PHE A 30 -46.52 18.30 15.88
CA PHE A 30 -46.24 17.35 16.94
C PHE A 30 -46.70 17.93 18.28
N HIS A 31 -47.67 17.26 18.88
CA HIS A 31 -48.17 17.50 20.22
C HIS A 31 -47.17 16.87 21.21
N PHE A 32 -46.46 17.69 21.98
CA PHE A 32 -45.64 17.20 23.09
C PHE A 32 -46.55 16.95 24.30
N ASP A 33 -46.62 15.68 24.69
CA ASP A 33 -47.28 15.22 25.91
C ASP A 33 -46.52 15.75 27.14
N ALA A 34 -47.26 16.26 28.11
CA ALA A 34 -46.72 16.93 29.29
C ALA A 34 -46.78 15.98 30.50
N GLY A 35 -45.61 15.67 31.06
CA GLY A 35 -45.48 15.09 32.39
C GLY A 35 -44.04 14.72 32.75
N PRO A 36 -43.68 14.64 34.04
CA PRO A 36 -43.97 15.59 35.12
C PRO A 36 -42.73 16.47 35.45
N GLU A 37 -43.00 17.52 36.21
CA GLU A 37 -42.08 18.44 36.90
C GLU A 37 -40.75 17.80 37.35
N LEU A 38 -39.64 18.37 36.88
CA LEU A 38 -38.31 18.13 37.45
C LEU A 38 -38.24 18.86 38.79
N GLU A 39 -38.45 18.13 39.88
CA GLU A 39 -38.12 18.59 41.22
C GLU A 39 -36.62 18.91 41.30
N THR A 40 -36.31 20.14 41.68
CA THR A 40 -34.96 20.61 41.96
C THR A 40 -34.47 19.98 43.27
N GLU A 41 -33.74 18.87 43.16
CA GLU A 41 -32.96 18.30 44.27
C GLU A 41 -31.88 19.32 44.73
N PRO A 42 -31.74 19.58 46.04
CA PRO A 42 -30.73 20.50 46.55
C PRO A 42 -29.32 19.90 46.40
N ILE A 43 -28.40 20.70 45.87
CA ILE A 43 -26.97 20.40 45.79
C ILE A 43 -26.43 20.20 47.20
N ILE A 44 -26.21 18.94 47.60
CA ILE A 44 -25.50 18.60 48.82
C ILE A 44 -24.01 18.80 48.57
N TRP A 45 -23.43 19.83 49.20
CA TRP A 45 -22.00 20.00 49.30
C TRP A 45 -21.42 18.90 50.20
N VAL A 46 -20.77 17.91 49.59
CA VAL A 46 -19.90 16.98 50.33
C VAL A 46 -18.56 17.66 50.55
N ASP A 47 -18.33 18.09 51.78
CA ASP A 47 -17.02 18.52 52.27
C ASP A 47 -16.02 17.37 52.08
N SER A 48 -15.03 17.57 51.21
CA SER A 48 -13.93 16.63 51.04
C SER A 48 -12.93 16.82 52.18
N PRO A 49 -12.64 15.81 53.02
CA PRO A 49 -11.63 15.95 54.05
C PRO A 49 -10.24 16.03 53.42
N SER A 50 -9.56 17.13 53.69
CA SER A 50 -8.14 17.32 53.38
C SER A 50 -7.29 16.27 54.11
N ARG A 51 -6.85 15.24 53.38
CA ARG A 51 -5.75 14.36 53.80
C ARG A 51 -4.64 14.41 52.76
N ARG A 52 -3.62 15.21 53.06
CA ARG A 52 -2.34 15.23 52.35
C ARG A 52 -1.57 13.94 52.70
N PRO A 53 -1.10 13.13 51.73
CA PRO A 53 -0.11 12.10 52.03
C PRO A 53 1.27 12.76 52.12
N SER A 54 1.82 12.75 53.32
CA SER A 54 3.21 13.05 53.66
C SER A 54 4.14 12.04 52.98
N GLY A 55 4.56 12.31 51.76
CA GLY A 55 5.49 11.42 51.02
C GLY A 55 6.24 12.06 49.85
N CYS A 56 6.02 13.34 49.56
CA CYS A 56 6.56 13.98 48.36
C CYS A 56 7.91 14.71 48.57
N TRP A 57 8.35 14.89 49.83
CA TRP A 57 9.61 15.60 50.13
C TRP A 57 10.83 14.69 50.23
N THR A 58 10.66 13.40 50.49
CA THR A 58 11.76 12.43 50.56
C THR A 58 12.26 11.99 49.18
N ALA A 59 11.40 11.96 48.15
CA ALA A 59 11.80 11.58 46.80
C ALA A 59 12.68 12.65 46.11
N VAL A 60 12.42 13.94 46.37
CA VAL A 60 13.20 15.05 45.79
C VAL A 60 14.59 15.16 46.43
N ALA A 61 14.73 14.79 47.70
CA ALA A 61 16.03 14.77 48.39
C ALA A 61 16.96 13.64 47.87
N ILE A 62 16.41 12.47 47.51
CA ILE A 62 17.20 11.34 47.00
C ILE A 62 17.75 11.62 45.59
N ILE A 63 16.97 12.30 44.75
CA ILE A 63 17.38 12.67 43.38
C ILE A 63 18.49 13.75 43.39
N LEU A 64 18.48 14.66 44.37
CA LEU A 64 19.53 15.68 44.53
C LEU A 64 20.83 15.11 45.11
N VAL A 65 20.78 14.08 45.95
CA VAL A 65 21.98 13.41 46.49
C VAL A 65 22.65 12.51 45.44
N PHE A 66 21.88 11.83 44.56
CA PHE A 66 22.45 11.06 43.46
C PHE A 66 23.06 11.93 42.33
N SER A 67 22.60 13.18 42.20
CA SER A 67 23.15 14.14 41.22
C SER A 67 24.46 14.79 41.66
N LEU A 68 24.87 14.62 42.92
CA LEU A 68 26.11 15.19 43.48
C LEU A 68 27.19 14.14 43.82
N LEU A 69 26.91 12.84 43.64
CA LEU A 69 27.88 11.74 43.83
C LEU A 69 28.11 10.88 42.57
N GLY A 70 27.51 11.24 41.43
CA GLY A 70 27.61 10.50 40.16
C GLY A 70 28.79 10.88 39.25
N THR A 71 29.65 11.82 39.63
CA THR A 71 30.84 12.20 38.85
C THR A 71 32.07 11.42 39.29
N SER A 72 32.03 10.08 39.26
CA SER A 72 33.24 9.27 39.46
C SER A 72 33.18 7.85 38.87
N LEU A 73 32.64 7.69 37.66
CA LEU A 73 32.97 6.52 36.82
C LEU A 73 33.38 6.85 35.37
N SER A 74 33.21 8.10 34.93
CA SER A 74 33.65 8.53 33.58
C SER A 74 35.17 8.68 33.43
N GLY A 75 35.93 8.73 34.54
CA GLY A 75 37.39 8.85 34.52
C GLY A 75 38.15 7.52 34.44
N VAL A 76 37.56 6.41 34.91
CA VAL A 76 38.23 5.09 34.92
C VAL A 76 38.07 4.39 33.56
N PHE A 77 36.99 4.66 32.83
CA PHE A 77 36.80 4.15 31.47
C PHE A 77 37.72 4.82 30.44
N TRP A 78 38.18 6.05 30.69
CA TRP A 78 39.17 6.73 29.85
C TRP A 78 40.62 6.32 30.17
N LEU A 79 40.89 5.84 31.39
CA LEU A 79 42.21 5.31 31.77
C LEU A 79 42.43 3.83 31.41
N LEU A 80 41.35 3.05 31.18
CA LEU A 80 41.44 1.66 30.72
C LEU A 80 41.38 1.53 29.19
N SER A 81 40.98 2.57 28.45
CA SER A 81 40.91 2.54 26.98
C SER A 81 42.21 2.92 26.26
N THR A 82 43.28 3.26 27.00
CA THR A 82 44.57 3.64 26.40
C THR A 82 45.67 2.57 26.51
N ARG A 83 45.35 1.34 26.95
CA ARG A 83 46.38 0.30 27.14
C ARG A 83 46.24 -0.98 26.31
N GLU A 84 45.61 -0.89 25.14
CA GLU A 84 45.84 -1.85 24.05
C GLU A 84 46.26 -1.14 22.76
N LYS A 85 47.40 -0.45 22.84
CA LYS A 85 48.34 -0.47 21.71
C LYS A 85 49.27 -1.65 21.93
N ALA A 86 48.77 -2.86 21.69
CA ALA A 86 49.63 -4.00 21.44
C ALA A 86 50.42 -3.68 20.17
N SER A 87 51.74 -3.50 20.32
CA SER A 87 52.69 -3.37 19.23
C SER A 87 52.66 -4.64 18.40
N ALA A 88 51.78 -4.69 17.39
CA ALA A 88 51.94 -5.64 16.30
C ALA A 88 53.24 -5.24 15.58
N ALA A 89 54.23 -6.13 15.59
CA ALA A 89 55.37 -6.02 14.68
C ALA A 89 54.83 -5.86 13.25
N PRO A 90 55.45 -5.01 12.40
CA PRO A 90 55.03 -4.91 11.02
C PRO A 90 55.05 -6.33 10.40
N PRO A 91 54.02 -6.74 9.65
CA PRO A 91 54.10 -8.01 8.94
C PRO A 91 55.35 -7.95 8.08
N THR A 92 56.23 -8.95 8.23
CA THR A 92 57.39 -9.11 7.38
C THR A 92 56.91 -9.04 5.94
N ALA A 93 57.32 -8.01 5.21
CA ALA A 93 56.96 -7.84 3.81
C ALA A 93 57.49 -9.05 3.05
N VAL A 94 56.59 -9.96 2.68
CA VAL A 94 56.90 -10.98 1.67
C VAL A 94 57.07 -10.18 0.38
N PRO A 95 58.25 -10.23 -0.28
CA PRO A 95 58.37 -9.56 -1.57
C PRO A 95 57.35 -10.19 -2.51
N LEU A 96 56.38 -9.40 -2.96
CA LEU A 96 55.57 -9.75 -4.12
C LEU A 96 56.55 -9.90 -5.27
N LEU A 97 56.76 -11.13 -5.74
CA LEU A 97 57.21 -11.32 -7.11
C LEU A 97 56.09 -10.79 -7.99
N ILE A 98 56.19 -9.52 -8.37
CA ILE A 98 55.43 -8.98 -9.47
C ILE A 98 56.07 -9.63 -10.71
N PRO A 99 55.40 -10.55 -11.42
CA PRO A 99 55.93 -11.00 -12.70
C PRO A 99 56.12 -9.76 -13.57
N SER A 100 57.36 -9.52 -13.99
CA SER A 100 57.68 -8.49 -14.98
C SER A 100 56.73 -8.71 -16.16
N ALA A 101 55.89 -7.71 -16.44
CA ALA A 101 55.01 -7.75 -17.59
C ALA A 101 55.88 -8.02 -18.81
N ALA A 102 55.72 -9.19 -19.41
CA ALA A 102 56.31 -9.49 -20.70
C ALA A 102 55.90 -8.37 -21.67
N PRO A 103 56.79 -7.92 -22.57
CA PRO A 103 56.39 -6.95 -23.58
C PRO A 103 55.20 -7.55 -24.34
N LEU A 104 54.08 -6.82 -24.38
CA LEU A 104 52.91 -7.20 -25.15
C LEU A 104 53.29 -7.16 -26.63
N THR A 105 53.80 -8.29 -27.13
CA THR A 105 53.91 -8.52 -28.56
C THR A 105 52.54 -8.92 -29.09
N GLN A 106 52.06 -8.06 -29.98
CA GLN A 106 50.98 -8.29 -30.94
C GLN A 106 49.56 -8.16 -30.38
N ASN A 107 48.90 -7.09 -30.80
CA ASN A 107 47.45 -6.98 -30.81
C ASN A 107 46.90 -8.13 -31.66
N GLU A 108 46.46 -9.22 -31.04
CA GLU A 108 45.48 -10.08 -31.67
C GLU A 108 44.18 -9.27 -31.72
N GLU A 109 43.83 -8.84 -32.92
CA GLU A 109 42.52 -8.35 -33.27
C GLU A 109 41.53 -9.50 -33.01
N ILE A 110 40.93 -9.50 -31.81
CA ILE A 110 39.83 -10.39 -31.48
C ILE A 110 38.66 -9.88 -32.32
N GLU A 111 38.44 -10.53 -33.45
CA GLU A 111 37.26 -10.34 -34.27
C GLU A 111 36.06 -10.84 -33.45
N GLU A 112 35.46 -9.93 -32.68
CA GLU A 112 34.26 -10.17 -31.89
C GLU A 112 33.15 -10.53 -32.88
N THR A 113 32.95 -11.83 -33.08
CA THR A 113 31.80 -12.34 -33.80
C THR A 113 30.61 -12.09 -32.90
N ALA A 114 30.02 -10.90 -33.01
CA ALA A 114 28.76 -10.57 -32.37
C ALA A 114 27.73 -11.59 -32.87
N VAL A 115 27.49 -12.63 -32.07
CA VAL A 115 26.35 -13.52 -32.28
C VAL A 115 25.15 -12.61 -32.13
N PRO A 116 24.33 -12.39 -33.18
CA PRO A 116 23.15 -11.58 -33.03
C PRO A 116 22.31 -12.25 -31.94
N ILE A 117 22.19 -11.60 -30.80
CA ILE A 117 21.19 -11.97 -29.80
C ILE A 117 19.88 -11.79 -30.55
N LEU A 118 19.26 -12.90 -30.94
CA LEU A 118 17.93 -12.86 -31.53
C LEU A 118 17.09 -12.05 -30.56
N ALA A 119 16.57 -10.90 -31.01
CA ALA A 119 15.53 -10.21 -30.27
C ALA A 119 14.49 -11.28 -29.92
N PRO A 120 14.03 -11.37 -28.66
CA PRO A 120 12.98 -12.32 -28.33
C PRO A 120 11.88 -12.13 -29.37
N THR A 121 11.61 -13.17 -30.16
CA THR A 121 10.51 -13.14 -31.12
C THR A 121 9.29 -12.90 -30.28
N ALA A 122 8.77 -11.66 -30.32
CA ALA A 122 7.60 -11.28 -29.57
C ALA A 122 6.52 -12.29 -29.90
N ASP A 123 6.08 -13.05 -28.91
CA ASP A 123 4.89 -13.88 -29.06
C ASP A 123 3.76 -12.89 -29.40
N PRO A 124 3.14 -12.95 -30.59
CA PRO A 124 2.07 -12.04 -30.93
C PRO A 124 0.82 -12.22 -30.05
N ALA A 125 0.77 -13.28 -29.22
CA ALA A 125 -0.22 -13.45 -28.16
C ALA A 125 0.20 -12.80 -26.82
N ALA A 126 1.46 -12.37 -26.65
CA ALA A 126 1.90 -11.69 -25.44
C ALA A 126 1.27 -10.29 -25.39
N LEU A 127 0.68 -9.98 -24.23
CA LEU A 127 0.17 -8.65 -23.93
C LEU A 127 1.28 -7.60 -24.18
N ASN A 128 1.02 -6.69 -25.12
CA ASN A 128 1.94 -5.63 -25.50
C ASN A 128 1.39 -4.27 -25.06
N ARG A 129 1.20 -4.08 -23.75
CA ARG A 129 0.62 -2.86 -23.16
C ARG A 129 1.34 -2.47 -21.86
N ILE A 130 1.38 -1.17 -21.60
CA ILE A 130 1.97 -0.57 -20.40
C ILE A 130 0.83 -0.18 -19.48
N ALA A 131 0.89 -0.55 -18.20
CA ALA A 131 0.00 -0.02 -17.16
C ALA A 131 0.74 1.04 -16.36
N TYR A 132 0.08 2.16 -16.08
CA TYR A 132 0.65 3.27 -15.30
C TYR A 132 -0.44 4.00 -14.52
N ILE A 133 0.00 4.87 -13.61
CA ILE A 133 -0.88 5.77 -12.86
C ILE A 133 -0.77 7.17 -13.47
N ASP A 134 -1.91 7.75 -13.85
CA ASP A 134 -1.94 9.11 -14.39
C ASP A 134 -1.84 10.19 -13.29
N ASN A 135 -1.94 11.47 -13.66
CA ASN A 135 -1.79 12.59 -12.73
C ASN A 135 -2.94 12.69 -11.72
N GLU A 136 -4.09 12.11 -12.07
CA GLU A 136 -5.30 12.03 -11.27
C GLU A 136 -5.29 10.78 -10.36
N GLY A 137 -4.21 10.01 -10.37
CA GLY A 137 -4.06 8.82 -9.54
C GLY A 137 -4.87 7.63 -10.05
N GLN A 138 -5.24 7.62 -11.32
CA GLN A 138 -6.08 6.57 -11.93
C GLN A 138 -5.23 5.55 -12.68
N VAL A 139 -5.76 4.32 -12.78
CA VAL A 139 -5.08 3.26 -13.53
C VAL A 139 -5.40 3.41 -15.00
N VAL A 140 -4.36 3.64 -15.79
CA VAL A 140 -4.43 3.75 -17.24
C VAL A 140 -3.54 2.70 -17.86
N THR A 141 -3.98 2.17 -18.98
CA THR A 141 -3.17 1.28 -19.80
C THR A 141 -3.03 1.84 -21.21
N ILE A 142 -1.92 1.57 -21.87
CA ILE A 142 -1.59 2.17 -23.17
C ILE A 142 -0.71 1.23 -24.01
N SER A 143 -0.80 1.33 -25.33
CA SER A 143 0.19 0.69 -26.22
C SER A 143 1.58 1.31 -26.00
N PRO A 144 2.68 0.55 -26.21
CA PRO A 144 4.04 1.07 -26.09
C PRO A 144 4.37 2.24 -27.03
N ASP A 145 3.64 2.37 -28.13
CA ASP A 145 3.77 3.50 -29.08
C ASP A 145 2.96 4.75 -28.64
N GLY A 146 2.29 4.70 -27.48
CA GLY A 146 1.45 5.77 -26.95
C GLY A 146 0.02 5.80 -27.49
N SER A 147 -0.37 4.84 -28.33
CA SER A 147 -1.75 4.71 -28.83
C SER A 147 -2.65 3.91 -27.88
N ASN A 148 -3.96 3.86 -28.17
CA ASN A 148 -4.94 2.99 -27.51
C ASN A 148 -4.92 3.06 -25.97
N ALA A 149 -4.92 4.29 -25.44
CA ALA A 149 -5.01 4.53 -24.00
C ALA A 149 -6.40 4.17 -23.47
N HIS A 150 -6.48 3.38 -22.40
CA HIS A 150 -7.71 3.00 -21.70
C HIS A 150 -7.63 3.44 -20.24
N LEU A 151 -8.59 4.25 -19.80
CA LEU A 151 -8.80 4.53 -18.38
C LEU A 151 -9.61 3.38 -17.78
N LEU A 152 -9.06 2.67 -16.80
CA LEU A 152 -9.67 1.47 -16.23
C LEU A 152 -10.52 1.76 -14.99
N THR A 153 -10.30 2.89 -14.32
CA THR A 153 -10.94 3.25 -13.05
C THR A 153 -11.85 4.48 -13.20
N ASP A 154 -12.72 4.70 -12.22
CA ASP A 154 -13.82 5.67 -12.27
C ASP A 154 -13.60 6.94 -11.42
N GLY A 155 -12.42 7.10 -10.81
CA GLY A 155 -12.08 8.25 -9.97
C GLY A 155 -12.49 8.15 -8.49
N GLN A 156 -13.09 7.04 -8.03
CA GLN A 156 -13.53 6.91 -6.62
C GLN A 156 -12.37 6.64 -5.64
N ALA A 157 -11.22 6.20 -6.13
CA ALA A 157 -10.02 5.93 -5.35
C ALA A 157 -8.77 6.46 -6.06
N ILE A 158 -7.69 6.61 -5.29
CA ILE A 158 -6.35 6.92 -5.81
C ILE A 158 -5.51 5.65 -5.76
N PHE A 159 -4.85 5.34 -6.86
CA PHE A 159 -4.15 4.08 -7.09
C PHE A 159 -2.64 4.26 -7.19
N GLN A 160 -1.91 3.17 -6.94
CA GLN A 160 -0.45 3.07 -7.00
C GLN A 160 0.01 1.63 -7.23
N PHE A 161 1.23 1.48 -7.76
CA PHE A 161 1.89 0.19 -8.03
C PHE A 161 1.05 -0.77 -8.90
N PRO A 162 0.66 -0.37 -10.13
CA PRO A 162 0.01 -1.29 -11.04
C PRO A 162 1.00 -2.37 -11.50
N ALA A 163 0.57 -3.63 -11.48
CA ALA A 163 1.36 -4.76 -11.95
C ALA A 163 0.48 -5.74 -12.73
N TRP A 164 0.91 -6.06 -13.95
CA TRP A 164 0.28 -7.12 -14.74
C TRP A 164 0.51 -8.48 -14.10
N SER A 165 -0.50 -9.34 -14.18
CA SER A 165 -0.35 -10.77 -13.98
C SER A 165 0.59 -11.36 -15.03
N PRO A 166 1.35 -12.42 -14.71
CA PRO A 166 2.25 -13.08 -15.67
C PRO A 166 1.57 -13.55 -16.96
N ASP A 167 0.29 -13.92 -16.91
CA ASP A 167 -0.53 -14.29 -18.08
C ASP A 167 -1.02 -13.09 -18.91
N GLY A 168 -0.83 -11.85 -18.42
CA GLY A 168 -1.23 -10.62 -19.08
C GLY A 168 -2.73 -10.34 -19.11
N HIS A 169 -3.54 -11.06 -18.33
CA HIS A 169 -5.01 -10.89 -18.34
C HIS A 169 -5.52 -9.91 -17.28
N GLN A 170 -4.75 -9.69 -16.21
CA GLN A 170 -5.19 -8.89 -15.07
C GLN A 170 -4.11 -7.90 -14.64
N ILE A 171 -4.55 -6.84 -13.97
CA ILE A 171 -3.71 -5.84 -13.33
C ILE A 171 -4.08 -5.82 -11.86
N ALA A 172 -3.09 -6.07 -11.00
CA ALA A 172 -3.21 -5.79 -9.58
C ALA A 172 -2.74 -4.36 -9.30
N THR A 173 -3.41 -3.67 -8.40
CA THR A 173 -3.01 -2.33 -7.95
C THR A 173 -3.37 -2.14 -6.48
N ILE A 174 -2.65 -1.24 -5.82
CA ILE A 174 -3.05 -0.74 -4.51
C ILE A 174 -3.91 0.50 -4.73
N GLY A 175 -5.04 0.59 -4.03
CA GLY A 175 -5.89 1.78 -4.03
C GLY A 175 -6.17 2.28 -2.62
N SER A 176 -6.50 3.56 -2.50
CA SER A 176 -6.89 4.21 -1.25
C SER A 176 -8.11 5.10 -1.45
N SER A 177 -9.09 4.96 -0.57
CA SER A 177 -10.32 5.77 -0.53
C SER A 177 -10.71 6.10 0.91
N ASN A 178 -11.88 6.72 1.10
CA ASN A 178 -12.47 6.96 2.42
C ASN A 178 -12.79 5.66 3.20
N LEU A 179 -12.79 4.50 2.52
CA LEU A 179 -12.99 3.18 3.12
C LEU A 179 -11.69 2.56 3.65
N GLY A 180 -10.52 3.12 3.30
CA GLY A 180 -9.21 2.62 3.68
C GLY A 180 -8.35 2.26 2.47
N GLY A 181 -7.27 1.51 2.74
CA GLY A 181 -6.39 0.95 1.71
C GLY A 181 -6.88 -0.41 1.25
N ALA A 182 -6.72 -0.70 -0.03
CA ALA A 182 -7.18 -1.93 -0.66
C ALA A 182 -6.20 -2.44 -1.72
N VAL A 183 -6.25 -3.74 -1.97
CA VAL A 183 -5.64 -4.36 -3.15
C VAL A 183 -6.80 -4.67 -4.10
N PHE A 184 -6.66 -4.24 -5.34
CA PHE A 184 -7.65 -4.42 -6.38
C PHE A 184 -7.09 -5.24 -7.53
N VAL A 185 -7.96 -5.96 -8.21
CA VAL A 185 -7.68 -6.56 -9.53
C VAL A 185 -8.68 -6.07 -10.56
N MET A 186 -8.21 -5.87 -11.78
CA MET A 186 -9.03 -5.46 -12.91
C MET A 186 -8.46 -6.00 -14.22
N SER A 187 -9.30 -6.06 -15.24
CA SER A 187 -8.91 -6.45 -16.59
C SER A 187 -8.70 -5.22 -17.46
N ASP A 188 -7.89 -5.35 -18.50
CA ASP A 188 -7.61 -4.25 -19.41
C ASP A 188 -8.82 -3.72 -20.20
N ASN A 189 -9.85 -4.55 -20.29
CA ASN A 189 -11.10 -4.23 -20.98
C ASN A 189 -12.15 -3.61 -20.06
N SER A 190 -11.88 -3.43 -18.76
CA SER A 190 -12.86 -2.94 -17.78
C SER A 190 -12.92 -1.41 -17.71
N THR A 191 -13.02 -0.74 -18.85
CA THR A 191 -12.92 0.73 -18.95
C THR A 191 -13.92 1.45 -18.04
N GLY A 192 -13.44 2.34 -17.18
CA GLY A 192 -14.25 3.17 -16.28
C GLY A 192 -15.05 2.38 -15.24
N SER A 193 -14.57 1.21 -14.81
CA SER A 193 -15.24 0.37 -13.80
C SER A 193 -14.73 0.61 -12.38
N ASP A 194 -15.53 0.25 -11.38
CA ASP A 194 -15.07 0.12 -9.99
C ASP A 194 -14.37 -1.24 -9.85
N PRO A 195 -13.05 -1.27 -9.61
CA PRO A 195 -12.30 -2.52 -9.60
C PRO A 195 -12.65 -3.38 -8.37
N GLN A 196 -12.55 -4.71 -8.52
CA GLN A 196 -12.89 -5.63 -7.44
C GLN A 196 -11.81 -5.64 -6.36
N PRO A 197 -12.13 -5.36 -5.07
CA PRO A 197 -11.15 -5.46 -4.00
C PRO A 197 -10.93 -6.92 -3.61
N LEU A 198 -9.67 -7.35 -3.58
CA LEU A 198 -9.21 -8.61 -2.97
C LEU A 198 -8.88 -8.45 -1.48
N TYR A 199 -8.63 -7.22 -1.07
CA TYR A 199 -8.30 -6.84 0.29
C TYR A 199 -8.84 -5.44 0.55
N LEU A 200 -9.41 -5.20 1.73
CA LEU A 200 -9.83 -3.87 2.18
C LEU A 200 -9.59 -3.71 3.68
N SER A 201 -8.90 -2.64 4.06
CA SER A 201 -8.63 -2.34 5.46
C SER A 201 -8.54 -0.85 5.75
N ARG A 202 -9.24 -0.43 6.81
CA ARG A 202 -9.16 0.95 7.34
C ARG A 202 -7.86 1.24 8.08
N ARG A 203 -7.11 0.22 8.50
CA ARG A 203 -5.96 0.36 9.41
C ARG A 203 -4.66 -0.20 8.86
N ALA A 204 -4.74 -1.15 7.95
CA ALA A 204 -3.59 -1.84 7.41
C ALA A 204 -3.55 -1.62 5.90
N ALA A 205 -3.16 -0.41 5.49
CA ALA A 205 -3.03 -0.12 4.07
C ALA A 205 -1.94 -1.00 3.44
N PRO A 206 -2.22 -1.64 2.29
CA PRO A 206 -1.21 -2.37 1.57
C PRO A 206 -0.25 -1.39 0.88
N PHE A 207 1.02 -1.77 0.70
CA PHE A 207 2.04 -0.85 0.18
C PHE A 207 3.09 -1.47 -0.75
N TYR A 208 3.07 -2.79 -0.96
CA TYR A 208 3.82 -3.49 -2.01
C TYR A 208 3.06 -4.75 -2.41
N LEU A 209 3.17 -5.18 -3.66
CA LEU A 209 2.57 -6.42 -4.16
C LEU A 209 3.44 -7.14 -5.19
N TYR A 210 3.24 -8.45 -5.31
CA TYR A 210 3.75 -9.30 -6.39
C TYR A 210 2.73 -10.38 -6.76
N TRP A 211 2.67 -10.71 -8.04
CA TRP A 211 1.95 -11.88 -8.54
C TRP A 211 2.74 -13.17 -8.32
N SER A 212 2.04 -14.26 -8.05
CA SER A 212 2.58 -15.61 -8.24
C SER A 212 2.80 -15.87 -9.73
N PRO A 213 3.83 -16.65 -10.13
CA PRO A 213 4.13 -16.95 -11.54
C PRO A 213 2.98 -17.59 -12.32
N ASP A 214 2.08 -18.30 -11.65
CA ASP A 214 0.89 -18.93 -12.24
C ASP A 214 -0.31 -17.98 -12.40
N SER A 215 -0.17 -16.70 -12.04
CA SER A 215 -1.24 -15.69 -12.10
C SER A 215 -2.45 -15.94 -11.19
N GLN A 216 -2.35 -16.86 -10.23
CA GLN A 216 -3.49 -17.21 -9.37
C GLN A 216 -3.54 -16.46 -8.04
N THR A 217 -2.41 -15.91 -7.58
CA THR A 217 -2.30 -15.29 -6.26
C THR A 217 -1.60 -13.94 -6.34
N VAL A 218 -2.16 -12.95 -5.64
CA VAL A 218 -1.48 -11.67 -5.36
C VAL A 218 -0.96 -11.72 -3.93
N SER A 219 0.37 -11.66 -3.79
CA SER A 219 1.05 -11.47 -2.51
C SER A 219 1.26 -9.98 -2.25
N PHE A 220 1.08 -9.52 -1.02
CA PHE A 220 1.26 -8.11 -0.69
C PHE A 220 1.64 -7.88 0.77
N LEU A 221 2.30 -6.74 1.04
CA LEU A 221 2.57 -6.29 2.40
C LEU A 221 1.51 -5.32 2.88
N ALA A 222 1.07 -5.52 4.11
CA ALA A 222 0.29 -4.55 4.88
C ALA A 222 0.81 -4.51 6.33
N SER A 223 0.64 -3.37 6.98
CA SER A 223 1.06 -3.18 8.37
C SER A 223 -0.15 -3.05 9.28
N ASP A 224 -0.27 -3.91 10.28
CA ASP A 224 -1.30 -3.81 11.31
C ASP A 224 -0.68 -3.59 12.70
N ASN A 225 -1.47 -3.74 13.75
CA ASN A 225 -1.00 -3.56 15.13
C ASN A 225 0.07 -4.57 15.55
N ASP A 226 0.15 -5.73 14.89
CA ASP A 226 1.15 -6.77 15.14
C ASP A 226 2.43 -6.53 14.31
N GLY A 227 2.47 -5.40 13.58
CA GLY A 227 3.56 -5.01 12.70
C GLY A 227 3.28 -5.36 11.24
N MET A 228 4.35 -5.41 10.47
CA MET A 228 4.30 -5.71 9.04
C MET A 228 4.10 -7.20 8.81
N ALA A 229 3.17 -7.53 7.91
CA ALA A 229 2.88 -8.89 7.53
C ALA A 229 2.73 -9.04 6.02
N LEU A 230 3.07 -10.24 5.54
CA LEU A 230 2.82 -10.68 4.18
C LEU A 230 1.46 -11.36 4.12
N TYR A 231 0.65 -10.98 3.14
CA TYR A 231 -0.66 -11.56 2.87
C TYR A 231 -0.67 -12.21 1.50
N LEU A 232 -1.53 -13.21 1.33
CA LEU A 232 -1.84 -13.84 0.05
C LEU A 232 -3.33 -13.67 -0.22
N ALA A 233 -3.67 -13.22 -1.42
CA ALA A 233 -5.03 -13.10 -1.91
C ALA A 233 -5.21 -13.89 -3.22
N PRO A 234 -6.19 -14.80 -3.30
CA PRO A 234 -6.60 -15.40 -4.56
C PRO A 234 -7.04 -14.31 -5.54
N ALA A 235 -6.46 -14.33 -6.75
CA ALA A 235 -6.68 -13.29 -7.75
C ALA A 235 -8.10 -13.30 -8.34
N ASP A 236 -8.77 -14.45 -8.29
CA ASP A 236 -10.16 -14.60 -8.73
C ASP A 236 -11.19 -14.09 -7.69
N GLY A 237 -10.74 -13.68 -6.51
CA GLY A 237 -11.60 -13.24 -5.41
C GLY A 237 -12.48 -14.34 -4.82
N THR A 238 -12.18 -15.61 -5.07
CA THR A 238 -13.00 -16.74 -4.59
C THR A 238 -12.85 -17.01 -3.09
N ALA A 239 -11.78 -16.50 -2.47
CA ALA A 239 -11.59 -16.54 -1.03
C ALA A 239 -10.90 -15.29 -0.50
N ASP A 240 -11.07 -15.05 0.79
CA ASP A 240 -10.48 -13.89 1.46
C ASP A 240 -8.95 -13.95 1.47
N SER A 241 -8.33 -12.77 1.42
CA SER A 241 -6.91 -12.65 1.70
C SER A 241 -6.57 -13.16 3.10
N HIS A 242 -5.41 -13.80 3.27
CA HIS A 242 -4.98 -14.29 4.57
C HIS A 242 -3.52 -13.93 4.85
N LYS A 243 -3.24 -13.67 6.13
CA LYS A 243 -1.90 -13.37 6.64
C LYS A 243 -1.04 -14.63 6.56
N ARG A 244 0.08 -14.57 5.82
CA ARG A 244 1.01 -15.69 5.64
C ARG A 244 2.14 -15.70 6.66
N THR A 245 2.78 -14.55 6.88
CA THR A 245 3.87 -14.43 7.87
C THR A 245 3.99 -13.01 8.40
N THR A 246 4.67 -12.86 9.53
CA THR A 246 4.93 -11.59 10.23
C THR A 246 6.43 -11.40 10.46
N GLY A 247 6.83 -10.31 11.13
CA GLY A 247 8.21 -10.08 11.53
C GLY A 247 9.05 -9.32 10.50
N GLY A 248 8.41 -8.45 9.72
CA GLY A 248 9.09 -7.59 8.74
C GLY A 248 9.58 -8.33 7.48
N PRO A 249 8.70 -9.02 6.74
CA PRO A 249 9.05 -9.70 5.49
C PRO A 249 9.27 -8.72 4.32
N PHE A 250 10.29 -7.86 4.40
CA PHE A 250 10.49 -6.76 3.43
C PHE A 250 10.76 -7.23 1.99
N TYR A 251 11.39 -8.39 1.84
CA TYR A 251 11.74 -8.95 0.54
C TYR A 251 11.22 -10.38 0.47
N TRP A 252 10.45 -10.65 -0.58
CA TRP A 252 9.99 -11.99 -0.89
C TRP A 252 9.98 -12.22 -2.39
N GLN A 253 10.11 -13.48 -2.79
CA GLN A 253 10.02 -13.91 -4.17
C GLN A 253 9.36 -15.29 -4.24
N TRP A 254 8.46 -15.45 -5.20
CA TRP A 254 7.86 -16.74 -5.52
C TRP A 254 8.87 -17.67 -6.18
N THR A 255 8.79 -18.96 -5.84
CA THR A 255 9.39 -20.00 -6.66
C THR A 255 8.69 -20.07 -8.01
N ALA A 256 9.41 -20.51 -9.05
CA ALA A 256 8.88 -20.54 -10.42
C ALA A 256 7.65 -21.45 -10.59
N ASP A 257 7.44 -22.42 -9.69
CA ASP A 257 6.28 -23.31 -9.64
C ASP A 257 5.09 -22.74 -8.84
N SER A 258 5.21 -21.52 -8.31
CA SER A 258 4.21 -20.82 -7.50
C SER A 258 3.84 -21.50 -6.18
N GLN A 259 4.57 -22.53 -5.75
CA GLN A 259 4.22 -23.30 -4.54
C GLN A 259 4.84 -22.74 -3.27
N GLN A 260 5.89 -21.93 -3.39
CA GLN A 260 6.68 -21.46 -2.27
C GLN A 260 7.13 -20.01 -2.44
N LEU A 261 7.54 -19.43 -1.32
CA LEU A 261 8.05 -18.08 -1.19
C LEU A 261 9.38 -18.10 -0.45
N LEU A 262 10.42 -17.58 -1.10
CA LEU A 262 11.66 -17.22 -0.42
C LEU A 262 11.44 -15.88 0.26
N ILE A 263 11.57 -15.82 1.58
CA ILE A 263 11.26 -14.64 2.39
C ILE A 263 12.46 -14.30 3.27
N HIS A 264 12.84 -13.03 3.26
CA HIS A 264 13.68 -12.48 4.30
C HIS A 264 12.81 -11.97 5.45
N SER A 265 12.92 -12.57 6.63
CA SER A 265 12.21 -12.17 7.84
C SER A 265 13.17 -11.69 8.92
N GLY A 266 12.70 -10.79 9.79
CA GLY A 266 13.48 -10.19 10.87
C GLY A 266 14.13 -8.86 10.51
N PHE A 267 14.34 -8.05 11.55
CA PHE A 267 15.11 -6.81 11.47
C PHE A 267 16.59 -7.10 11.73
N ALA A 268 17.46 -6.10 11.51
CA ALA A 268 18.90 -6.24 11.70
C ALA A 268 19.29 -6.94 13.02
N GLY A 269 20.07 -8.01 12.94
CA GLY A 269 20.57 -8.77 14.09
C GLY A 269 20.42 -10.29 13.94
N PRO A 270 20.65 -11.06 15.03
CA PRO A 270 20.68 -12.53 14.99
C PRO A 270 19.34 -13.20 14.65
N GLY A 271 18.25 -12.44 14.66
CA GLY A 271 16.90 -12.93 14.30
C GLY A 271 16.54 -12.78 12.83
N ALA A 272 17.39 -12.10 12.03
CA ALA A 272 17.22 -12.00 10.59
C ALA A 272 17.52 -13.36 9.94
N ARG A 273 16.61 -13.83 9.09
CA ARG A 273 16.78 -15.10 8.38
C ARG A 273 16.16 -15.04 6.99
N LEU A 274 16.67 -15.91 6.14
CA LEU A 274 16.11 -16.19 4.83
C LEU A 274 15.48 -17.59 4.90
N GLU A 275 14.19 -17.69 4.60
CA GLU A 275 13.44 -18.93 4.71
C GLU A 275 12.58 -19.16 3.48
N LEU A 276 12.45 -20.44 3.10
CA LEU A 276 11.52 -20.87 2.07
C LEU A 276 10.26 -21.38 2.78
N ILE A 277 9.13 -20.75 2.51
CA ILE A 277 7.83 -21.17 3.06
C ILE A 277 6.91 -21.62 1.94
N THR A 278 6.01 -22.55 2.22
CA THR A 278 4.86 -22.85 1.35
C THR A 278 3.77 -21.80 1.49
#